data_AF-A0A942GFM5-F1
#
_entry.id   AF-A0A942GFM5-F1
#
_cell.length_a   1.000
_cell.length_b   1.000
_cell.length_c   1.000
_cell.angle_alpha   90.00
_cell.angle_beta   90.00
_cell.angle_gamma   90.00
#
_symmetry.space_group_name_H-M   'P 1'
#
loop_
_entity.id
_entity.type
_entity.pdbx_description
1 polymer ?
#
loop_
_entity_poly.entity_id
_entity_poly.type
_entity_poly.pdbx_seq_one_letter_code
_entity_poly.pdbx_strand_id
1 'polypeptide(L)'
;KRHSDNFYWGANVKIIRRDLAEFGATGIGFDVGALYMPYEDLFIGANIQDVTTTLVAWSTGRNELITPTAKIGAAYAFNFLGGKIMPAVDFDLRFENRKFASTFNVGPVSFDPHAGLEYNYKNIFAVRAGYNDVKQFTLGAGIYLPKLQIDYSFARFNQSESDRLPDSHRISLILTLEEPKILIDGN
;
A
#
# COMPACT_ATOMS: atom_id res chain seq x y z
N LYS A 1 -9.91 1.91 14.42
CA LYS A 1 -10.20 2.15 15.85
C LYS A 1 -8.92 1.94 16.67
N ARG A 2 -8.57 2.90 17.53
CA ARG A 2 -7.51 2.72 18.52
C ARG A 2 -8.03 1.79 19.62
N HIS A 3 -7.34 0.69 19.89
CA HIS A 3 -7.74 -0.27 20.92
C HIS A 3 -6.93 -0.09 22.20
N SER A 4 -5.63 0.17 22.05
CA SER A 4 -4.75 0.67 23.11
C SER A 4 -3.88 1.79 22.56
N ASP A 5 -3.06 2.42 23.40
CA ASP A 5 -2.21 3.54 22.97
C ASP A 5 -1.22 3.14 21.85
N ASN A 6 -0.85 1.86 21.80
CA ASN A 6 0.13 1.34 20.87
C ASN A 6 -0.46 0.36 19.85
N PHE A 7 -1.79 0.11 19.87
CA PHE A 7 -2.43 -0.87 18.98
C PHE A 7 -3.70 -0.31 18.34
N TYR A 8 -3.71 -0.39 17.02
CA TYR A 8 -4.78 0.07 16.15
C TYR A 8 -5.26 -1.09 15.29
N TRP A 9 -6.56 -1.15 15.04
CA TRP A 9 -7.12 -2.09 14.07
C TRP A 9 -8.24 -1.43 13.30
N GLY A 10 -8.53 -1.94 12.11
CA GLY A 10 -9.58 -1.44 11.24
C GLY A 10 -10.17 -2.57 10.42
N ALA A 11 -11.40 -2.37 9.96
CA ALA A 11 -12.04 -3.23 8.99
C ALA A 11 -12.70 -2.34 7.93
N ASN A 12 -12.76 -2.84 6.70
CA ASN A 12 -13.36 -2.16 5.58
C ASN A 12 -14.26 -3.12 4.80
N VAL A 13 -15.32 -2.58 4.20
CA VAL A 13 -16.15 -3.29 3.22
C VAL A 13 -15.98 -2.58 1.88
N LYS A 14 -15.72 -3.35 0.83
CA LYS A 14 -15.57 -2.84 -0.54
C LYS A 14 -16.66 -3.43 -1.43
N ILE A 15 -17.19 -2.59 -2.32
CA ILE A 15 -18.08 -3.01 -3.39
C ILE A 15 -17.29 -2.89 -4.70
N ILE A 16 -17.20 -3.99 -5.44
CA ILE A 16 -16.48 -4.07 -6.71
C ILE A 16 -17.51 -4.06 -7.82
N ARG A 17 -17.38 -3.11 -8.75
CA ARG A 17 -18.11 -3.09 -10.02
C ARG A 17 -17.11 -3.19 -11.16
N ARG A 18 -17.34 -4.11 -12.09
CA ARG A 18 -16.56 -4.24 -13.32
C ARG A 18 -17.52 -4.25 -14.50
N ASP A 19 -17.18 -3.52 -15.55
CA ASP A 19 -17.90 -3.56 -16.81
C ASP A 19 -16.89 -3.90 -17.91
N LEU A 20 -17.17 -4.96 -18.68
CA LEU A 20 -16.33 -5.47 -19.76
C LEU A 20 -17.21 -5.70 -20.99
N ALA A 21 -17.07 -4.83 -21.99
CA ALA A 21 -17.99 -4.74 -23.12
C ALA A 21 -19.45 -4.61 -22.64
N GLU A 22 -20.32 -5.55 -22.99
CA GLU A 22 -21.73 -5.59 -22.59
C GLU A 22 -21.99 -6.34 -21.27
N PHE A 23 -20.97 -6.90 -20.64
CA PHE A 23 -21.10 -7.68 -19.42
C PHE A 23 -20.70 -6.87 -18.19
N GLY A 24 -21.51 -6.97 -17.14
CA GLY A 24 -21.25 -6.35 -15.84
C GLY A 24 -20.96 -7.41 -14.78
N ALA A 25 -20.15 -7.06 -13.80
CA ALA A 25 -19.84 -7.89 -12.64
C ALA A 25 -19.96 -7.09 -11.35
N THR A 26 -20.51 -7.70 -10.30
CA THR A 26 -20.60 -7.08 -8.98
C THR A 26 -20.11 -8.04 -7.91
N GLY A 27 -19.32 -7.54 -6.96
CA GLY A 27 -18.84 -8.30 -5.82
C GLY A 27 -18.73 -7.46 -4.55
N ILE A 28 -18.69 -8.15 -3.42
CA ILE A 28 -18.54 -7.54 -2.09
C ILE A 28 -17.37 -8.21 -1.39
N GLY A 29 -16.43 -7.41 -0.90
CA GLY A 29 -15.26 -7.86 -0.19
C GLY A 29 -15.11 -7.23 1.18
N PHE A 30 -14.34 -7.90 2.04
CA PHE A 30 -14.05 -7.49 3.41
C PHE A 30 -12.55 -7.51 3.63
N ASP A 31 -12.02 -6.42 4.18
CA ASP A 31 -10.62 -6.29 4.52
C ASP A 31 -10.48 -5.99 6.02
N VAL A 32 -9.43 -6.49 6.65
CA VAL A 32 -9.12 -6.24 8.07
C VAL A 32 -7.64 -5.94 8.22
N GLY A 33 -7.29 -4.92 8.98
CA GLY A 33 -5.90 -4.53 9.22
C GLY A 33 -5.63 -4.19 10.68
N ALA A 34 -4.37 -4.31 11.07
CA ALA A 34 -3.86 -3.93 12.37
C ALA A 34 -2.50 -3.23 12.24
N LEU A 35 -2.24 -2.29 13.14
CA LEU A 35 -0.98 -1.58 13.28
C LEU A 35 -0.59 -1.57 14.76
N TYR A 36 0.60 -2.05 15.04
CA TYR A 36 1.21 -2.08 16.36
C TYR A 36 2.44 -1.17 16.38
N MET A 37 2.50 -0.29 17.38
CA MET A 37 3.54 0.71 17.57
C MET A 37 4.14 0.55 18.98
N PRO A 38 5.00 -0.46 19.21
CA PRO A 38 5.59 -0.70 20.54
C PRO A 38 6.45 0.47 21.03
N TYR A 39 7.04 1.22 20.10
CA TYR A 39 7.80 2.44 20.32
C TYR A 39 7.31 3.52 19.35
N GLU A 40 7.56 4.81 19.65
CA GLU A 40 7.12 5.93 18.81
C GLU A 40 7.64 5.86 17.36
N ASP A 41 8.78 5.22 17.19
CA ASP A 41 9.51 5.13 15.92
C ASP A 41 9.37 3.77 15.22
N LEU A 42 8.80 2.74 15.87
CA LEU A 42 8.66 1.40 15.29
C LEU A 42 7.21 1.12 14.92
N PHE A 43 6.98 0.78 13.66
CA PHE A 43 5.68 0.46 13.11
C PHE A 43 5.67 -0.99 12.63
N ILE A 44 4.71 -1.78 13.10
CA ILE A 44 4.50 -3.16 12.66
C ILE A 44 3.06 -3.30 12.19
N GLY A 45 2.87 -3.56 10.91
CA GLY A 45 1.56 -3.65 10.26
C GLY A 45 1.23 -5.05 9.80
N ALA A 46 -0.05 -5.40 9.86
CA ALA A 46 -0.61 -6.57 9.20
C ALA A 46 -1.95 -6.20 8.54
N ASN A 47 -2.21 -6.72 7.35
CA ASN A 47 -3.46 -6.51 6.61
C ASN A 47 -3.87 -7.83 5.95
N ILE A 48 -5.15 -8.19 6.05
CA ILE A 48 -5.75 -9.30 5.33
C ILE A 48 -6.85 -8.73 4.46
N GLN A 49 -6.65 -8.81 3.15
CA GLN A 49 -7.61 -8.39 2.13
C GLN A 49 -8.45 -9.59 1.70
N ASP A 50 -9.71 -9.33 1.34
CA ASP A 50 -10.65 -10.34 0.84
C ASP A 50 -10.82 -11.53 1.80
N VAL A 51 -10.96 -11.24 3.10
CA VAL A 51 -10.98 -12.21 4.22
C VAL A 51 -11.94 -13.38 3.97
N THR A 52 -13.11 -13.11 3.39
CA THR A 52 -14.17 -14.11 3.16
C THR A 52 -14.16 -14.71 1.76
N THR A 53 -13.14 -14.43 0.94
CA THR A 53 -13.14 -14.63 -0.52
C THR A 53 -14.23 -13.79 -1.19
N THR A 54 -13.84 -12.83 -2.02
CA THR A 54 -14.81 -11.95 -2.67
C THR A 54 -15.42 -12.66 -3.88
N LEU A 55 -16.72 -12.94 -3.82
CA LEU A 55 -17.48 -13.45 -4.95
C LEU A 55 -17.87 -12.30 -5.87
N VAL A 56 -17.47 -12.39 -7.12
CA VAL A 56 -17.82 -11.46 -8.20
C VAL A 56 -18.76 -12.19 -9.16
N ALA A 57 -20.03 -11.84 -9.13
CA ALA A 57 -21.06 -12.41 -9.98
C ALA A 57 -21.16 -11.63 -11.28
N TRP A 58 -21.00 -12.31 -12.42
CA TRP A 58 -21.11 -11.73 -13.75
C TRP A 58 -22.53 -11.85 -14.30
N SER A 59 -22.95 -10.91 -15.13
CA SER A 59 -24.24 -10.95 -15.84
C SER A 59 -24.38 -12.14 -16.80
N THR A 60 -23.27 -12.79 -17.15
CA THR A 60 -23.23 -14.03 -17.95
C THR A 60 -23.64 -15.28 -17.17
N GLY A 61 -23.87 -15.17 -15.85
CA GLY A 61 -24.11 -16.31 -14.96
C GLY A 61 -22.83 -17.01 -14.47
N ARG A 62 -21.65 -16.48 -14.79
CA ARG A 62 -20.37 -16.96 -14.24
C ARG A 62 -20.03 -16.28 -12.91
N ASN A 63 -19.36 -17.01 -12.04
CA ASN A 63 -18.82 -16.48 -10.79
C ASN A 63 -17.29 -16.49 -10.84
N GLU A 64 -16.69 -15.39 -10.43
CA GLU A 64 -15.25 -15.23 -10.22
C GLU A 64 -15.00 -15.08 -8.71
N LEU A 65 -13.91 -15.65 -8.21
CA LEU A 65 -13.53 -15.59 -6.80
C LEU A 65 -12.19 -14.87 -6.68
N ILE A 66 -12.14 -13.82 -5.86
CA ILE A 66 -10.88 -13.17 -5.47
C ILE A 66 -10.45 -13.80 -4.15
N THR A 67 -9.29 -14.45 -4.16
CA THR A 67 -8.78 -15.12 -2.96
C THR A 67 -8.20 -14.13 -1.96
N PRO A 68 -8.13 -14.49 -0.67
CA PRO A 68 -7.49 -13.67 0.33
C PRO A 68 -6.03 -13.33 -0.02
N THR A 69 -5.57 -12.17 0.43
CA THR A 69 -4.15 -11.79 0.43
C THR A 69 -3.79 -11.25 1.82
N ALA A 70 -2.77 -11.83 2.45
CA ALA A 70 -2.23 -11.32 3.70
C ALA A 70 -0.96 -10.51 3.42
N LYS A 71 -0.82 -9.36 4.06
CA LYS A 71 0.34 -8.47 3.98
C LYS A 71 0.85 -8.23 5.38
N ILE A 72 2.15 -8.35 5.58
CA ILE A 72 2.82 -8.02 6.84
C ILE A 72 3.99 -7.10 6.55
N GLY A 73 4.25 -6.13 7.41
CA GLY A 73 5.33 -5.18 7.18
C GLY A 73 5.81 -4.52 8.46
N ALA A 74 7.02 -3.98 8.38
CA ALA A 74 7.63 -3.20 9.45
C ALA A 74 8.33 -1.97 8.88
N ALA A 75 8.28 -0.87 9.62
CA ALA A 75 9.01 0.36 9.31
C ALA A 75 9.61 0.94 10.59
N TYR A 76 10.77 1.58 10.47
CA TYR A 76 11.43 2.20 11.60
C TYR A 76 11.85 3.63 11.25
N ALA A 77 11.36 4.61 11.98
CA ALA A 77 11.69 6.02 11.79
C ALA A 77 12.91 6.39 12.65
N PHE A 78 13.80 7.21 12.11
CA PHE A 78 14.87 7.80 12.92
C PHE A 78 15.23 9.19 12.40
N ASN A 79 15.66 10.05 13.31
CA ASN A 79 16.04 11.42 12.98
C ASN A 79 17.44 11.42 12.34
N PHE A 80 17.58 12.08 11.19
CA PHE A 80 18.84 12.22 10.47
C PHE A 80 18.88 13.53 9.69
N LEU A 81 19.99 14.27 9.78
CA LEU A 81 20.22 15.56 9.09
C LEU A 81 19.06 16.57 9.23
N GLY A 82 18.39 16.60 10.39
CA GLY A 82 17.26 17.51 10.65
C GLY A 82 15.94 17.11 9.97
N GLY A 83 15.90 15.93 9.35
CA GLY A 83 14.69 15.27 8.87
C GLY A 83 14.50 13.89 9.53
N LYS A 84 13.54 13.11 9.00
CA LYS A 84 13.26 11.73 9.39
C LYS A 84 13.54 10.79 8.22
N ILE A 85 14.33 9.76 8.45
CA ILE A 85 14.47 8.63 7.53
C ILE A 85 13.59 7.49 8.05
N MET A 86 12.92 6.79 7.13
CA MET A 86 12.07 5.64 7.43
C MET A 86 12.27 4.54 6.38
N PRO A 87 13.18 3.58 6.60
CA PRO A 87 13.16 2.30 5.91
C PRO A 87 11.89 1.52 6.27
N ALA A 88 11.37 0.79 5.29
CA ALA A 88 10.24 -0.11 5.42
C ALA A 88 10.48 -1.40 4.62
N VAL A 89 9.96 -2.50 5.14
CA VAL A 89 9.91 -3.79 4.44
C VAL A 89 8.53 -4.40 4.61
N ASP A 90 8.03 -5.03 3.56
CA ASP A 90 6.75 -5.73 3.61
C ASP A 90 6.76 -7.00 2.76
N PHE A 91 5.85 -7.91 3.09
CA PHE A 91 5.71 -9.22 2.48
C PHE A 91 4.25 -9.47 2.17
N ASP A 92 3.97 -9.81 0.91
CA ASP A 92 2.66 -10.25 0.45
C ASP A 92 2.61 -11.77 0.39
N LEU A 93 1.60 -12.33 1.05
CA LEU A 93 1.22 -13.74 1.02
C LEU A 93 -0.09 -13.85 0.25
N ARG A 94 -0.03 -14.36 -0.98
CA ARG A 94 -1.25 -14.56 -1.79
C ARG A 94 -1.59 -16.03 -1.79
N PHE A 95 -2.87 -16.35 -1.57
CA PHE A 95 -3.41 -17.71 -1.59
C PHE A 95 -4.03 -18.05 -2.96
N GLU A 96 -3.52 -17.40 -4.00
CA GLU A 96 -3.88 -17.70 -5.38
C GLU A 96 -2.99 -18.84 -5.86
N ASN A 97 -3.58 -19.86 -6.49
CA ASN A 97 -2.86 -20.95 -7.12
C ASN A 97 -2.12 -20.49 -8.41
N ARG A 98 -1.41 -19.36 -8.36
CA ARG A 98 -0.64 -18.74 -9.45
C ARG A 98 0.66 -19.50 -9.64
N LYS A 99 0.63 -20.56 -10.44
CA LYS A 99 1.81 -21.36 -10.79
C LYS A 99 2.92 -20.62 -11.57
N PHE A 100 2.69 -19.38 -12.05
CA PHE A 100 3.54 -18.75 -13.07
C PHE A 100 4.05 -17.32 -12.78
N ALA A 101 3.65 -16.65 -11.69
CA ALA A 101 3.89 -15.21 -11.52
C ALA A 101 4.49 -14.79 -10.16
N SER A 102 5.16 -15.67 -9.43
CA SER A 102 5.76 -15.31 -8.13
C SER A 102 7.19 -15.81 -7.94
N THR A 103 7.91 -15.16 -7.02
CA THR A 103 9.34 -15.39 -6.75
C THR A 103 9.60 -16.68 -5.96
N PHE A 104 8.66 -17.08 -5.09
CA PHE A 104 8.67 -18.36 -4.39
C PHE A 104 7.24 -18.92 -4.30
N ASN A 105 7.04 -20.14 -4.80
CA ASN A 105 5.78 -20.86 -4.70
C ASN A 105 5.98 -22.12 -3.86
N VAL A 106 5.20 -22.26 -2.78
CA VAL A 106 5.00 -23.56 -2.12
C VAL A 106 3.56 -23.96 -2.36
N GLY A 107 3.32 -24.68 -3.46
CA GLY A 107 1.96 -25.07 -3.86
C GLY A 107 1.08 -23.84 -4.21
N PRO A 108 0.00 -23.57 -3.46
CA PRO A 108 -0.95 -22.50 -3.76
C PRO A 108 -0.63 -21.14 -3.10
N VAL A 109 0.54 -20.98 -2.48
CA VAL A 109 0.92 -19.73 -1.78
C VAL A 109 2.13 -19.08 -2.45
N SER A 110 1.99 -17.79 -2.78
CA SER A 110 3.08 -16.95 -3.28
C SER A 110 3.56 -15.94 -2.25
N PHE A 111 4.87 -15.65 -2.28
CA PHE A 111 5.55 -14.74 -1.39
C PHE A 111 6.24 -13.62 -2.18
N ASP A 112 5.77 -12.38 -2.04
CA ASP A 112 6.28 -11.23 -2.79
C ASP A 112 6.86 -10.18 -1.81
N PRO A 113 8.21 -10.07 -1.69
CA PRO A 113 8.85 -9.11 -0.80
C PRO A 113 8.95 -7.72 -1.43
N HIS A 114 8.78 -6.69 -0.61
CA HIS A 114 8.90 -5.29 -0.99
C HIS A 114 9.80 -4.57 0.02
N ALA A 115 10.53 -3.57 -0.45
CA ALA A 115 11.33 -2.69 0.39
C ALA A 115 11.18 -1.24 -0.03
N GLY A 116 11.19 -0.34 0.94
CA GLY A 116 11.05 1.10 0.72
C GLY A 116 11.92 1.92 1.65
N LEU A 117 12.21 3.14 1.23
CA LEU A 117 12.92 4.13 2.02
C LEU A 117 12.26 5.49 1.79
N GLU A 118 11.91 6.16 2.87
CA GLU A 118 11.47 7.56 2.84
C GLU A 118 12.46 8.44 3.59
N TYR A 119 12.75 9.62 3.04
CA TYR A 119 13.35 10.73 3.77
C TYR A 119 12.40 11.92 3.72
N ASN A 120 11.95 12.37 4.90
CA ASN A 120 11.07 13.52 5.07
C ASN A 120 11.83 14.65 5.77
N TYR A 121 11.90 15.82 5.14
CA TYR A 121 12.50 17.00 5.75
C TYR A 121 11.42 17.94 6.29
N LYS A 122 11.20 17.87 7.61
CA LYS A 122 10.32 18.77 8.38
C LYS A 122 8.91 18.95 7.80
N ASN A 123 8.38 17.92 7.15
CA ASN A 123 7.09 18.00 6.43
C ASN A 123 7.04 19.15 5.41
N ILE A 124 8.17 19.48 4.77
CA ILE A 124 8.26 20.43 3.65
C ILE A 124 8.37 19.66 2.34
N PHE A 125 9.24 18.66 2.31
CA PHE A 125 9.35 17.74 1.19
C PHE A 125 9.69 16.33 1.69
N ALA A 126 9.37 15.34 0.87
CA ALA A 126 9.83 13.98 1.04
C ALA A 126 10.40 13.43 -0.26
N VAL A 127 11.41 12.59 -0.14
CA VAL A 127 11.91 11.75 -1.24
C VAL A 127 11.74 10.30 -0.86
N ARG A 128 11.37 9.47 -1.84
CA ARG A 128 11.02 8.07 -1.66
C ARG A 128 11.73 7.23 -2.70
N ALA A 129 12.22 6.08 -2.25
CA ALA A 129 12.71 5.02 -3.13
C ALA A 129 12.04 3.71 -2.73
N GLY A 130 11.71 2.88 -3.70
CA GLY A 130 11.09 1.58 -3.48
C GLY A 130 11.62 0.53 -4.43
N TYR A 131 11.55 -0.72 -3.98
CA TYR A 131 11.93 -1.88 -4.75
C TYR A 131 10.91 -2.99 -4.52
N ASN A 132 10.45 -3.60 -5.60
CA ASN A 132 9.44 -4.66 -5.57
C ASN A 132 9.97 -6.01 -6.10
N ASP A 133 9.24 -7.08 -5.77
CA ASP A 133 9.39 -8.48 -6.16
C ASP A 133 9.66 -8.70 -7.67
N VAL A 134 9.01 -7.94 -8.54
CA VAL A 134 9.20 -7.96 -10.01
C VAL A 134 10.43 -7.16 -10.48
N LYS A 135 11.38 -6.90 -9.57
CA LYS A 135 12.56 -6.04 -9.77
C LYS A 135 12.22 -4.63 -10.23
N GLN A 136 11.01 -4.14 -9.94
CA GLN A 136 10.61 -2.79 -10.31
C GLN A 136 11.18 -1.80 -9.30
N PHE A 137 11.96 -0.84 -9.80
CA PHE A 137 12.47 0.26 -9.00
C PHE A 137 11.52 1.44 -9.12
N THR A 138 11.22 2.07 -7.99
CA THR A 138 10.35 3.25 -7.91
C THR A 138 11.05 4.39 -7.21
N LEU A 139 10.85 5.59 -7.72
CA LEU A 139 11.30 6.84 -7.11
C LEU A 139 10.11 7.76 -6.96
N GLY A 140 10.09 8.54 -5.88
CA GLY A 140 9.06 9.54 -5.66
C GLY A 140 9.62 10.77 -4.98
N ALA A 141 8.98 11.90 -5.22
CA ALA A 141 9.22 13.14 -4.53
C ALA A 141 7.87 13.81 -4.23
N GLY A 142 7.74 14.32 -3.01
CA GLY A 142 6.55 15.01 -2.55
C GLY A 142 6.91 16.37 -1.96
N ILE A 143 6.05 17.36 -2.17
CA ILE A 143 6.14 18.68 -1.53
C ILE A 143 4.86 18.89 -0.73
N TYR A 144 5.03 19.35 0.50
CA TYR A 144 3.97 19.60 1.46
C TYR A 144 3.83 21.10 1.68
N LEU A 145 2.73 21.66 1.19
CA LEU A 145 2.28 23.03 1.46
C LEU A 145 1.13 22.96 2.47
N PRO A 146 0.83 24.05 3.22
CA PRO A 146 -0.16 24.02 4.31
C PRO A 146 -1.52 23.42 3.95
N LYS A 147 -1.99 23.59 2.71
CA LYS A 147 -3.27 23.04 2.24
C LYS A 147 -3.15 22.10 1.05
N LEU A 148 -1.96 21.98 0.46
CA LEU A 148 -1.76 21.27 -0.80
C LEU A 148 -0.53 20.39 -0.68
N GLN A 149 -0.71 19.11 -0.96
CA GLN A 149 0.39 18.17 -1.09
C GLN A 149 0.45 17.72 -2.54
N ILE A 150 1.65 17.73 -3.11
CA ILE A 150 1.90 17.33 -4.49
C ILE A 150 2.93 16.21 -4.44
N ASP A 151 2.55 15.03 -4.92
CA ASP A 151 3.44 13.89 -5.02
C ASP A 151 3.61 13.48 -6.49
N TYR A 152 4.86 13.28 -6.88
CA TYR A 152 5.24 12.71 -8.15
C TYR A 152 5.97 11.40 -7.91
N SER A 153 5.63 10.38 -8.68
CA SER A 153 6.31 9.08 -8.64
C SER A 153 6.60 8.56 -10.05
N PHE A 154 7.74 7.90 -10.15
CA PHE A 154 8.28 7.27 -11.33
C PHE A 154 8.55 5.80 -11.02
N ALA A 155 8.13 4.92 -11.93
CA ALA A 155 8.25 3.49 -11.79
C ALA A 155 8.86 2.90 -13.06
N ARG A 156 9.98 2.16 -12.90
CA ARG A 156 10.69 1.51 -13.99
C ARG A 156 10.83 0.00 -13.77
N PHE A 157 10.47 -0.77 -14.79
CA PHE A 157 10.59 -2.23 -14.78
C PHE A 157 12.00 -2.65 -15.26
N ASN A 158 12.68 -3.51 -14.50
CA ASN A 158 14.05 -3.98 -14.82
C ASN A 158 14.06 -5.27 -15.69
N GLN A 159 13.24 -5.35 -16.75
CA GLN A 159 13.29 -6.41 -17.76
C GLN A 159 13.94 -5.92 -19.07
N SER A 160 14.44 -6.85 -19.90
CA SER A 160 15.10 -6.59 -21.19
C SER A 160 14.27 -5.69 -22.11
N GLU A 161 14.94 -4.92 -22.98
CA GLU A 161 14.31 -3.92 -23.87
C GLU A 161 13.17 -4.42 -24.75
N SER A 162 13.16 -5.71 -25.08
CA SER A 162 12.14 -6.34 -25.93
C SER A 162 10.80 -6.55 -25.23
N ASP A 163 10.75 -6.67 -23.90
CA ASP A 163 9.57 -7.13 -23.15
C ASP A 163 9.13 -6.15 -22.05
N ARG A 164 9.72 -4.95 -21.98
CA ARG A 164 9.42 -3.99 -20.91
C ARG A 164 8.06 -3.30 -21.14
N LEU A 165 7.26 -3.20 -20.07
CA LEU A 165 6.18 -2.23 -19.99
C LEU A 165 6.77 -0.81 -20.06
N PRO A 166 6.05 0.17 -20.64
CA PRO A 166 6.47 1.57 -20.62
C PRO A 166 6.68 2.07 -19.19
N ASP A 167 7.62 3.00 -19.04
CA ASP A 167 7.85 3.68 -17.78
C ASP A 167 6.55 4.37 -17.31
N SER A 168 6.26 4.23 -16.01
CA SER A 168 5.03 4.74 -15.42
C SER A 168 5.29 6.00 -14.62
N HIS A 169 4.53 7.05 -14.93
CA HIS A 169 4.53 8.32 -14.20
C HIS A 169 3.19 8.48 -13.50
N ARG A 170 3.21 8.84 -12.22
CA ARG A 170 2.00 9.09 -11.43
C ARG A 170 2.14 10.40 -10.67
N ILE A 171 1.14 11.26 -10.85
CA ILE A 171 0.99 12.53 -10.14
C ILE A 171 -0.20 12.41 -9.20
N SER A 172 -0.04 12.85 -7.95
CA SER A 172 -1.10 12.91 -6.94
C SER A 172 -1.16 14.29 -6.31
N LEU A 173 -2.37 14.76 -6.05
CA LEU A 173 -2.67 16.03 -5.41
C LEU A 173 -3.61 15.77 -4.23
N ILE A 174 -3.26 16.28 -3.06
CA ILE A 174 -4.09 16.18 -1.85
C ILE A 174 -4.38 17.59 -1.36
N LEU A 175 -5.66 17.94 -1.25
CA LEU A 175 -6.12 19.21 -0.72
C LEU A 175 -6.68 19.02 0.69
N THR A 176 -6.14 19.74 1.67
CA THR A 176 -6.61 19.75 3.06
C THR A 176 -7.42 21.01 3.32
N LEU A 177 -8.71 20.85 3.63
CA LEU A 177 -9.67 21.96 3.75
C LEU A 177 -9.69 22.61 5.15
N GLU A 178 -9.37 21.86 6.20
CA GLU A 178 -9.30 22.34 7.58
C GLU A 178 -7.93 22.02 8.21
N GLU A 179 -7.26 23.03 8.74
CA GLU A 179 -6.17 22.86 9.69
C GLU A 179 -6.78 22.64 11.08
N PRO A 180 -6.47 21.54 11.80
CA PRO A 180 -6.66 21.58 13.24
C PRO A 180 -5.70 22.63 13.80
N LYS A 181 -6.24 23.78 14.22
CA LYS A 181 -5.52 24.72 15.09
C LYS A 181 -5.20 23.96 16.39
N ILE A 182 -3.95 23.54 16.54
CA ILE A 182 -3.44 23.14 17.85
C ILE A 182 -3.26 24.43 18.65
N LEU A 183 -4.32 24.85 19.35
CA LEU A 183 -4.21 25.76 20.48
C LEU A 183 -4.01 24.88 21.72
N ILE A 184 -2.75 24.61 22.06
CA ILE A 184 -2.40 24.21 23.43
C ILE A 184 -1.99 25.51 24.11
N ASP A 185 -2.98 26.25 24.60
CA ASP A 185 -2.75 27.25 25.63
C ASP A 185 -2.42 26.50 26.92
N GLY A 186 -1.27 26.84 27.49
CA GLY A 186 -0.82 26.30 28.76
C GLY A 186 -1.68 26.80 29.92
N ASN A 187 -1.91 25.90 30.87
CA ASN A 187 -2.06 26.18 32.29
C ASN A 187 -1.32 25.09 33.07
#